data_AF-A0A7L3ZFJ7-F1
#
_entry.id   AF-A0A7L3ZFJ7-F1
#
_cell.length_a   1.000
_cell.length_b   1.000
_cell.length_c   1.000
_cell.angle_alpha   90.00
_cell.angle_beta   90.00
_cell.angle_gamma   90.00
#
_symmetry.space_group_name_H-M   'P 1'
#
loop_
_entity.id
_entity.type
_entity.pdbx_description
1 polymer ?
#
loop_
_entity_poly.entity_id
_entity_poly.type
_entity_poly.pdbx_seq_one_letter_code
_entity_poly.pdbx_strand_id
1 'polypeptide(L)'
;RSMNSFLIIYLIILLFEAILSTILKYAWQAEEKWDEPWYNEKTEHERNSSKILRFISDFLAFLVLYNFIIPISLYVTVEMQKFLGSFFIGWDLDLYHEETNQRAQVNTSDLNEELGQVEYVFTDKTGTLTENEMQFRECSINGIKYQEINGKLTPEGFSEDSPDGNRHSLVRLFFSPIRHP
;
A
#
# COMPACT_ATOMS: atom_id res chain seq x y z
N ARG A 1 6.20 6.82 -0.77
CA ARG A 1 7.55 7.43 -0.63
C ARG A 1 8.37 7.35 -1.93
N SER A 2 8.38 6.20 -2.63
CA SER A 2 9.09 6.04 -3.91
C SER A 2 8.68 7.06 -4.99
N MET A 3 7.38 7.36 -5.14
CA MET A 3 6.90 8.39 -6.08
C MET A 3 7.49 9.78 -5.88
N ASN A 4 7.60 10.24 -4.62
CA ASN A 4 8.18 11.55 -4.33
C ASN A 4 9.68 11.58 -4.69
N SER A 5 10.38 10.46 -4.54
CA SER A 5 11.77 10.33 -4.99
C SER A 5 11.88 10.44 -6.51
N PHE A 6 10.98 9.82 -7.27
CA PHE A 6 10.94 9.97 -8.73
C PHE A 6 10.68 11.42 -9.16
N LEU A 7 9.73 12.12 -8.51
CA LEU A 7 9.46 13.53 -8.80
C LEU A 7 10.68 14.41 -8.56
N ILE A 8 11.42 14.18 -7.47
CA ILE A 8 12.66 14.91 -7.18
C ILE A 8 13.73 14.62 -8.24
N ILE A 9 13.86 13.37 -8.69
CA ILE A 9 14.79 13.00 -9.77
C ILE A 9 14.42 13.72 -11.07
N TYR A 10 13.15 13.71 -11.48
CA TYR A 10 12.70 14.43 -12.67
C TYR A 10 12.91 15.95 -12.55
N LEU A 11 12.70 16.53 -11.37
CA LEU A 11 12.98 17.95 -11.12
C LEU A 11 14.47 18.27 -11.30
N ILE A 12 15.36 17.42 -10.79
CA ILE A 12 16.82 17.60 -10.95
C ILE A 12 17.21 17.51 -12.43
N ILE A 13 16.68 16.54 -13.16
CA ILE A 13 16.93 16.38 -14.60
C ILE A 13 16.43 17.62 -15.37
N LEU A 14 15.22 18.10 -15.07
CA LEU A 14 14.65 19.28 -15.70
C LEU A 14 15.48 20.55 -15.45
N LEU A 15 15.96 20.75 -14.22
CA LEU A 15 16.84 21.88 -13.90
C LEU A 15 18.19 21.74 -14.62
N PHE A 16 18.75 20.54 -14.67
CA PHE A 16 20.00 20.27 -15.37
C PHE A 16 19.88 20.57 -16.87
N GLU A 17 18.81 20.11 -17.53
CA GLU A 17 18.59 20.35 -18.95
C GLU A 17 18.32 21.84 -19.26
N ALA A 18 17.57 22.53 -18.40
CA ALA A 18 17.33 23.97 -18.54
C ALA A 18 18.64 24.77 -18.39
N ILE A 19 19.47 24.44 -17.40
CA ILE A 19 20.79 25.08 -17.20
C ILE A 19 21.72 24.77 -18.38
N LEU A 20 21.82 23.50 -18.78
CA LEU A 20 22.66 23.07 -19.90
C LEU A 20 22.25 23.77 -21.20
N SER A 21 20.95 23.82 -21.49
CA SER A 21 20.41 24.50 -22.68
C SER A 21 20.69 26.01 -22.66
N THR A 22 20.58 26.63 -21.48
CA THR A 22 20.90 28.06 -21.30
C THR A 22 22.39 28.31 -21.55
N ILE A 23 23.28 27.50 -20.96
CA ILE A 23 24.73 27.62 -21.17
C ILE A 23 25.08 27.42 -22.65
N LEU A 24 24.54 26.38 -23.29
CA LEU A 24 24.79 26.11 -24.70
C LEU A 24 24.28 27.25 -25.59
N LYS A 25 23.13 27.84 -25.28
CA LYS A 25 22.62 29.04 -25.98
C LYS A 25 23.62 30.19 -25.91
N TYR A 26 24.11 30.53 -24.72
CA TYR A 26 25.07 31.63 -24.56
C TYR A 26 26.45 31.33 -25.15
N ALA A 27 26.90 30.07 -25.09
CA ALA A 27 28.13 29.64 -25.75
C ALA A 27 28.01 29.77 -27.28
N TRP A 28 26.86 29.42 -27.85
CA TRP A 28 26.58 29.59 -29.29
C TRP A 28 26.46 31.06 -29.70
N GLN A 29 25.82 31.89 -28.86
CA GLN A 29 25.65 33.33 -29.09
C GLN A 29 26.90 34.16 -28.72
N ALA A 30 28.02 33.53 -28.33
CA ALA A 30 29.25 34.24 -28.03
C ALA A 30 29.87 34.93 -29.26
N GLU A 31 29.59 34.40 -30.45
CA GLU A 31 30.00 34.97 -31.72
C GLU A 31 28.89 35.89 -32.27
N GLU A 32 29.24 37.15 -32.56
CA GLU A 32 28.30 38.22 -32.99
C GLU A 32 27.46 37.84 -34.23
N LYS A 33 28.03 37.05 -35.13
CA LYS A 33 27.36 36.51 -36.33
C LYS A 33 26.13 35.65 -36.00
N TRP A 34 26.13 34.96 -34.86
CA TRP A 34 25.05 34.03 -34.47
C TRP A 34 24.06 34.63 -33.48
N ASP A 35 24.38 35.77 -32.87
CA ASP A 35 23.47 36.48 -31.97
C ASP A 35 22.48 37.37 -32.75
N GLU A 36 22.92 38.03 -33.83
CA GLU A 36 22.07 38.87 -34.70
C GLU A 36 22.36 38.64 -36.19
N PRO A 37 21.82 37.55 -36.79
CA PRO A 37 21.90 37.36 -38.23
C PRO A 37 21.11 38.43 -38.99
N TRP A 38 21.55 38.76 -40.21
CA TRP A 38 20.95 39.82 -41.06
C TRP A 38 19.45 39.67 -41.36
N TYR A 39 18.87 38.48 -41.17
CA TYR A 39 17.46 38.18 -41.42
C TYR A 39 16.59 38.15 -40.15
N ASN A 40 17.18 38.21 -38.95
CA ASN A 40 16.47 38.13 -37.67
C ASN A 40 17.09 39.09 -36.65
N GLU A 41 17.00 40.38 -36.97
CA GLU A 41 17.45 41.47 -36.09
C GLU A 41 16.58 41.55 -34.83
N LYS A 42 17.19 41.88 -33.70
CA LYS A 42 16.45 42.02 -32.43
C LYS A 42 15.61 43.28 -32.41
N THR A 43 14.48 43.22 -31.71
CA THR A 43 13.62 44.39 -31.53
C THR A 43 14.30 45.43 -30.62
N GLU A 44 14.05 46.72 -30.82
CA GLU A 44 14.54 47.81 -29.95
C GLU A 44 14.31 47.56 -28.45
N HIS A 45 13.19 46.93 -28.10
CA HIS A 45 12.87 46.56 -26.73
C HIS A 45 13.80 45.46 -26.18
N GLU A 46 14.20 44.49 -27.00
CA GLU A 46 15.11 43.40 -26.60
C GLU A 46 16.55 43.90 -26.46
N ARG A 47 16.95 44.86 -27.30
CA ARG A 47 18.25 45.51 -27.24
C ARG A 47 18.41 46.38 -25.99
N ASN A 48 17.33 47.05 -25.58
CA ASN A 48 17.27 47.87 -24.37
C ASN A 48 17.03 47.06 -23.08
N SER A 49 16.70 45.77 -23.19
CA SER A 49 16.49 44.90 -22.03
C SER A 49 17.80 44.55 -21.34
N SER A 50 17.78 44.47 -20.01
CA SER A 50 18.98 44.15 -19.24
C SER A 50 19.42 42.70 -19.48
N LYS A 51 20.74 42.46 -19.47
CA LYS A 51 21.32 41.13 -19.68
C LYS A 51 20.81 40.10 -18.67
N ILE A 52 20.58 40.51 -17.43
CA ILE A 52 20.00 39.67 -16.37
C ILE A 52 18.55 39.28 -16.70
N LEU A 53 17.73 40.23 -17.16
CA LEU A 53 16.32 39.93 -17.48
C LEU A 53 16.20 38.98 -18.68
N ARG A 54 17.06 39.15 -19.70
CA ARG A 54 17.14 38.21 -20.83
C ARG A 54 17.55 36.81 -20.37
N PHE A 55 18.56 36.69 -19.51
CA PHE A 55 18.98 35.41 -18.94
C PHE A 55 17.85 34.71 -18.17
N ILE A 56 17.15 35.44 -17.30
CA ILE A 56 16.02 34.87 -16.55
C ILE A 56 14.89 34.46 -17.49
N SER A 57 14.55 35.29 -18.48
CA SER A 57 13.51 34.99 -19.46
C SER A 57 13.85 33.74 -20.27
N ASP A 58 15.09 33.61 -20.72
CA ASP A 58 15.56 32.46 -21.50
C ASP A 58 15.57 31.18 -20.66
N PHE A 59 16.04 31.25 -19.42
CA PHE A 59 16.00 30.13 -18.49
C PHE A 59 14.56 29.67 -18.19
N LEU A 60 13.64 30.61 -17.94
CA LEU A 60 12.23 30.29 -17.72
C LEU A 60 11.56 29.74 -18.98
N ALA A 61 11.93 30.23 -20.16
CA ALA A 61 11.43 29.70 -21.43
C ALA A 61 11.84 28.22 -21.61
N PHE A 62 13.09 27.85 -21.32
CA PHE A 62 13.53 26.46 -21.35
C PHE A 62 12.84 25.59 -20.30
N LEU A 63 12.59 26.13 -19.10
CA LEU A 63 11.85 25.43 -18.04
C LEU A 63 10.42 25.09 -18.48
N VAL A 64 9.72 26.04 -19.11
CA VAL A 64 8.38 25.81 -19.67
C VAL A 64 8.43 24.84 -20.85
N LEU A 65 9.44 24.96 -21.71
CA LEU A 65 9.62 24.08 -22.87
C LEU A 65 9.79 22.62 -22.45
N TYR A 66 10.54 22.36 -21.37
CA TYR A 66 10.76 21.01 -20.84
C TYR A 66 9.75 20.56 -19.78
N ASN A 67 8.67 21.31 -19.55
CA ASN A 67 7.67 20.98 -18.52
C ASN A 67 7.03 19.58 -18.74
N PHE A 68 7.00 19.10 -19.98
CA PHE A 68 6.48 17.77 -20.33
C PHE A 68 7.32 16.61 -19.76
N ILE A 69 8.56 16.85 -19.30
CA ILE A 69 9.43 15.86 -18.66
C ILE A 69 8.87 15.41 -17.31
N ILE A 70 8.06 16.23 -16.65
CA ILE A 70 7.28 15.82 -15.47
C ILE A 70 5.93 15.32 -15.99
N PRO A 71 5.73 14.00 -16.18
CA PRO A 71 4.49 13.49 -16.72
C PRO A 71 3.37 13.63 -15.68
N ILE A 72 2.59 14.71 -15.77
CA ILE A 72 1.40 14.91 -14.95
C ILE A 72 0.43 13.71 -15.11
N SER A 73 0.36 13.18 -16.33
CA SER A 73 -0.45 12.00 -16.65
C SER A 73 0.02 10.73 -15.93
N LEU A 74 1.32 10.56 -15.66
CA LEU A 74 1.82 9.36 -14.98
C LEU A 74 1.31 9.31 -13.54
N TYR A 75 1.34 10.44 -12.83
CA TYR A 75 0.82 10.53 -11.46
C TYR A 75 -0.66 10.15 -11.41
N VAL A 76 -1.47 10.78 -12.27
CA VAL A 76 -2.91 10.51 -12.35
C VAL A 76 -3.19 9.06 -12.74
N THR A 77 -2.41 8.50 -13.67
CA THR A 77 -2.56 7.10 -14.11
C THR A 77 -2.26 6.12 -12.98
N VAL A 78 -1.21 6.37 -12.18
CA VAL A 78 -0.87 5.53 -11.03
C VAL A 78 -1.97 5.58 -9.96
N GLU A 79 -2.51 6.77 -9.65
CA GLU A 79 -3.63 6.88 -8.71
C GLU A 79 -4.89 6.17 -9.24
N MET A 80 -5.16 6.32 -10.54
CA MET A 80 -6.31 5.67 -11.16
C MET A 80 -6.19 4.14 -11.20
N GLN A 81 -4.99 3.60 -11.39
CA GLN A 81 -4.77 2.16 -11.33
C GLN A 81 -5.05 1.62 -9.92
N LYS A 82 -4.67 2.34 -8.86
CA LYS A 82 -4.90 1.96 -7.45
C LYS A 82 -6.39 1.93 -7.14
N PHE A 83 -7.10 2.96 -7.61
CA PHE A 83 -8.54 3.06 -7.50
C PHE A 83 -9.25 1.91 -8.22
N LEU A 84 -8.88 1.62 -9.47
CA LEU A 84 -9.44 0.49 -10.21
C LEU A 84 -9.13 -0.86 -9.54
N GLY A 85 -7.91 -1.02 -9.01
CA GLY A 85 -7.52 -2.20 -8.22
C GLY A 85 -8.45 -2.47 -7.04
N SER A 86 -8.94 -1.43 -6.37
CA SER A 86 -9.87 -1.57 -5.23
C SER A 86 -11.22 -2.18 -5.64
N PHE A 87 -11.74 -1.83 -6.83
CA PHE A 87 -12.96 -2.43 -7.35
C PHE A 87 -12.77 -3.90 -7.69
N PHE A 88 -11.62 -4.27 -8.25
CA PHE A 88 -11.35 -5.67 -8.56
C PHE A 88 -11.41 -6.55 -7.31
N ILE A 89 -10.81 -6.11 -6.20
CA ILE A 89 -10.88 -6.82 -4.90
C ILE A 89 -12.33 -6.91 -4.40
N GLY A 90 -13.09 -5.82 -4.49
CA GLY A 90 -14.49 -5.81 -4.01
C GLY A 90 -15.49 -6.55 -4.89
N TRP A 91 -15.13 -6.85 -6.14
CA TRP A 91 -15.96 -7.64 -7.07
C TRP A 91 -15.60 -9.12 -7.08
N ASP A 92 -14.53 -9.50 -6.41
CA ASP A 92 -14.12 -10.90 -6.29
C ASP A 92 -15.19 -11.70 -5.51
N LEU A 93 -15.70 -12.77 -6.13
CA LEU A 93 -16.68 -13.66 -5.53
C LEU A 93 -16.05 -14.65 -4.56
N ASP A 94 -14.75 -14.91 -4.67
CA ASP A 94 -14.03 -15.79 -3.74
C ASP A 94 -13.82 -15.11 -2.38
N LEU A 95 -13.90 -13.77 -2.34
CA LEU A 95 -13.84 -12.95 -1.13
C LEU A 95 -15.24 -12.54 -0.62
N TYR A 96 -16.30 -13.20 -1.08
CA TYR A 96 -17.66 -12.97 -0.63
C TYR A 96 -18.07 -13.99 0.45
N HIS A 97 -18.59 -13.50 1.56
CA HIS A 97 -19.07 -14.32 2.67
C HIS A 97 -20.59 -14.52 2.56
N GLU A 98 -21.00 -15.75 2.28
CA GLU A 98 -22.41 -16.08 1.98
C GLU A 98 -23.33 -15.94 3.20
N GLU A 99 -22.90 -16.40 4.39
CA GLU A 99 -23.76 -16.41 5.59
C GLU A 99 -24.14 -14.99 6.06
N THR A 100 -23.22 -14.04 5.91
CA THR A 100 -23.45 -12.63 6.28
C THR A 100 -23.85 -11.76 5.10
N ASN A 101 -23.85 -12.30 3.87
CA ASN A 101 -24.09 -11.59 2.62
C ASN A 101 -23.20 -10.33 2.47
N GLN A 102 -21.90 -10.48 2.74
CA GLN A 102 -20.92 -9.40 2.73
C GLN A 102 -19.81 -9.66 1.74
N ARG A 103 -19.45 -8.64 0.95
CA ARG A 103 -18.28 -8.64 0.05
C ARG A 103 -17.08 -8.02 0.73
N ALA A 104 -15.88 -8.36 0.27
CA ALA A 104 -14.67 -7.64 0.68
C ALA A 104 -14.79 -6.14 0.39
N GLN A 105 -14.65 -5.34 1.44
CA GLN A 105 -14.68 -3.88 1.35
C GLN A 105 -13.28 -3.31 1.46
N VAL A 106 -12.84 -2.62 0.41
CA VAL A 106 -11.57 -1.90 0.42
C VAL A 106 -11.80 -0.47 0.89
N ASN A 107 -11.29 -0.14 2.08
CA ASN A 107 -11.45 1.20 2.66
C ASN A 107 -10.37 2.19 2.18
N THR A 108 -9.23 1.68 1.72
CA THR A 108 -8.08 2.49 1.29
C THR A 108 -7.47 1.90 0.02
N SER A 109 -7.58 2.60 -1.10
CA SER A 109 -7.02 2.15 -2.39
C SER A 109 -5.49 2.15 -2.44
N ASP A 110 -4.85 2.97 -1.62
CA ASP A 110 -3.39 3.14 -1.64
C ASP A 110 -2.64 1.92 -1.11
N LEU A 111 -3.31 1.11 -0.28
CA LEU A 111 -2.73 -0.07 0.35
C LEU A 111 -2.78 -1.32 -0.53
N ASN A 112 -3.49 -1.28 -1.66
CA ASN A 112 -3.68 -2.43 -2.54
C ASN A 112 -2.34 -3.02 -3.03
N GLU A 113 -1.36 -2.16 -3.31
CA GLU A 113 -0.01 -2.58 -3.74
C GLU A 113 0.86 -3.07 -2.57
N GLU A 114 0.56 -2.64 -1.35
CA GLU A 114 1.29 -3.04 -0.15
C GLU A 114 0.88 -4.44 0.33
N LEU A 115 -0.36 -4.88 0.05
CA LEU A 115 -0.80 -6.24 0.36
C LEU A 115 0.11 -7.32 -0.23
N GLY A 116 0.65 -7.09 -1.44
CA GLY A 116 1.59 -8.01 -2.09
C GLY A 116 2.99 -8.06 -1.47
N GLN A 117 3.28 -7.18 -0.51
CA GLN A 117 4.59 -7.05 0.14
C GLN A 117 4.56 -7.45 1.62
N VAL A 118 3.45 -8.03 2.10
CA VAL A 118 3.30 -8.45 3.49
C VAL A 118 4.17 -9.67 3.76
N GLU A 119 5.16 -9.53 4.67
CA GLU A 119 6.03 -10.63 5.11
C GLU A 119 5.57 -11.31 6.40
N TYR A 120 4.85 -10.57 7.26
CA TYR A 120 4.40 -11.04 8.56
C TYR A 120 2.92 -10.76 8.74
N VAL A 121 2.17 -11.81 9.12
CA VAL A 121 0.76 -11.71 9.48
C VAL A 121 0.62 -11.92 10.97
N PHE A 122 0.27 -10.86 11.69
CA PHE A 122 -0.11 -10.96 13.10
C PHE A 122 -1.62 -11.19 13.16
N THR A 123 -2.02 -12.36 13.64
CA THR A 123 -3.44 -12.70 13.82
C THR A 123 -3.82 -12.65 15.29
N ASP A 124 -5.02 -12.16 15.57
CA ASP A 124 -5.65 -12.39 16.88
C ASP A 124 -6.20 -13.83 16.92
N LYS A 125 -6.34 -14.39 18.11
CA LYS A 125 -6.89 -15.75 18.29
C LYS A 125 -8.41 -15.73 18.28
N THR A 126 -9.01 -14.92 19.13
CA THR A 126 -10.46 -14.94 19.38
C THR A 126 -11.18 -14.03 18.40
N GLY A 127 -12.20 -14.55 17.71
CA GLY A 127 -12.91 -13.80 16.68
C GLY A 127 -12.16 -13.69 15.34
N THR A 128 -11.02 -14.37 15.18
CA THR A 128 -10.30 -14.50 13.90
C THR A 128 -9.94 -15.95 13.60
N LEU A 129 -9.07 -16.58 14.41
CA LEU A 129 -8.75 -18.00 14.23
C LEU A 129 -9.87 -18.92 14.74
N THR A 130 -10.65 -18.43 15.70
CA THR A 130 -11.75 -19.18 16.29
C THR A 130 -13.00 -18.32 16.38
N GLU A 131 -14.14 -18.93 16.09
CA GLU A 131 -15.44 -18.29 16.28
C GLU A 131 -15.71 -18.06 17.77
N ASN A 132 -16.56 -17.07 18.08
CA ASN A 132 -17.02 -16.81 19.45
C ASN A 132 -18.12 -17.80 19.88
N GLU A 133 -18.00 -19.05 19.47
CA GLU A 133 -18.87 -20.15 19.84
C GLU A 133 -18.05 -21.28 20.47
N MET A 134 -18.48 -21.72 21.65
CA MET A 134 -17.76 -22.70 22.46
C MET A 134 -18.55 -24.00 22.51
N GLN A 135 -17.96 -25.08 21.99
CA GLN A 135 -18.54 -26.42 22.08
C GLN A 135 -17.97 -27.15 23.30
N PHE A 136 -18.87 -27.75 24.08
CA PHE A 136 -18.46 -28.66 25.15
C PHE A 136 -17.87 -29.93 24.55
N ARG A 137 -16.70 -30.38 25.05
CA ARG A 137 -16.00 -31.57 24.53
C ARG A 137 -15.88 -32.67 25.57
N GLU A 138 -15.48 -32.31 26.77
CA GLU A 138 -15.22 -33.27 27.83
C GLU A 138 -15.39 -32.64 29.20
N CYS A 139 -15.69 -33.47 30.20
CA CYS A 139 -15.64 -33.07 31.59
C CYS A 139 -15.01 -34.16 32.44
N SER A 140 -14.42 -33.76 33.56
CA SER A 140 -14.03 -34.70 34.60
C SER A 140 -14.95 -34.51 35.80
N ILE A 141 -15.61 -35.58 36.23
CA ILE A 141 -16.48 -35.61 37.41
C ILE A 141 -15.94 -36.71 38.34
N ASN A 142 -15.52 -36.32 39.54
CA ASN A 142 -14.94 -37.24 40.54
C ASN A 142 -13.77 -38.08 39.99
N GLY A 143 -12.94 -37.49 39.12
CA GLY A 143 -11.78 -38.17 38.51
C GLY A 143 -12.12 -39.07 37.32
N ILE A 144 -13.39 -39.27 36.98
CA ILE A 144 -13.80 -39.98 35.77
C ILE A 144 -13.92 -38.97 34.63
N LYS A 145 -13.24 -39.24 33.52
CA LYS A 145 -13.29 -38.42 32.31
C LYS A 145 -14.48 -38.85 31.46
N TYR A 146 -15.32 -37.89 31.08
CA TYR A 146 -16.47 -38.07 30.21
C TYR A 146 -16.24 -37.26 28.94
N GLN A 147 -16.38 -37.91 27.79
CA GLN A 147 -16.32 -37.26 26.50
C GLN A 147 -17.72 -37.14 25.92
N GLU A 148 -17.99 -36.03 25.24
CA GLU A 148 -19.20 -35.82 24.46
C GLU A 148 -19.07 -36.51 23.11
N ILE A 149 -19.97 -37.45 22.82
CA ILE A 149 -20.09 -38.15 21.53
C ILE A 149 -21.56 -38.14 21.12
N ASN A 150 -21.90 -37.39 20.07
CA ASN A 150 -23.25 -37.30 19.50
C ASN A 150 -24.35 -36.93 20.52
N GLY A 151 -24.07 -35.97 21.40
CA GLY A 151 -24.97 -35.47 22.44
C GLY A 151 -25.04 -36.34 23.70
N LYS A 152 -24.22 -37.40 23.79
CA LYS A 152 -24.18 -38.30 24.95
C LYS A 152 -22.80 -38.28 25.60
N LEU A 153 -22.79 -38.21 26.93
CA LEU A 153 -21.57 -38.34 27.74
C LEU A 153 -21.19 -39.81 27.87
N THR A 154 -20.04 -40.19 27.34
CA THR A 154 -19.47 -41.53 27.50
C THR A 154 -18.23 -41.46 28.40
N PRO A 155 -18.14 -42.28 29.46
CA PRO A 155 -16.94 -42.33 30.28
C PRO A 155 -15.79 -42.97 29.48
N GLU A 156 -14.67 -42.26 29.36
CA GLU A 156 -13.39 -42.90 29.00
C GLU A 156 -12.96 -43.72 30.23
N GLY A 157 -12.61 -44.99 30.03
CA GLY A 157 -12.27 -45.92 31.10
C GLY A 157 -11.22 -45.36 32.07
N PHE A 158 -11.25 -45.84 33.31
CA PHE A 158 -10.34 -45.43 34.38
C PHE A 158 -8.87 -45.65 33.96
N SER A 159 -8.10 -44.59 33.75
CA SER A 159 -6.64 -44.67 33.71
C SER A 159 -6.12 -44.64 35.15
N GLU A 160 -5.61 -45.77 35.66
CA GLU A 160 -5.10 -45.95 37.04
C GLU A 160 -3.81 -45.18 37.37
N ASP A 161 -3.40 -44.20 36.56
CA ASP A 161 -2.19 -43.42 36.78
C ASP A 161 -2.50 -42.04 37.38
N SER A 162 -2.83 -41.99 38.68
CA SER A 162 -2.68 -40.76 39.47
C SER A 162 -2.53 -41.08 40.96
N PRO A 163 -1.34 -40.90 41.54
CA PRO A 163 -1.15 -41.02 42.98
C PRO A 163 -1.66 -39.77 43.70
N ASP A 164 -2.34 -40.05 44.81
CA ASP A 164 -2.54 -39.19 45.97
C ASP A 164 -3.61 -38.06 45.92
N GLY A 165 -4.70 -38.31 46.65
CA GLY A 165 -4.81 -37.62 47.94
C GLY A 165 -5.31 -36.18 47.97
N ASN A 166 -6.31 -35.78 47.16
CA ASN A 166 -7.25 -34.75 47.62
C ASN A 166 -8.59 -34.80 46.84
N ARG A 167 -9.60 -35.45 47.42
CA ARG A 167 -10.98 -35.49 46.89
C ARG A 167 -11.69 -34.16 47.14
N HIS A 168 -11.25 -33.11 46.48
CA HIS A 168 -12.17 -32.01 46.17
C HIS A 168 -13.07 -32.51 45.05
N SER A 169 -14.38 -32.36 45.20
CA SER A 169 -15.41 -32.57 44.17
C SER A 169 -15.23 -31.55 43.05
N LEU A 170 -14.14 -31.69 42.30
CA LEU A 170 -13.74 -30.82 41.21
C LEU A 170 -14.41 -31.33 39.94
N VAL A 171 -15.54 -30.72 39.61
CA VAL A 171 -16.08 -30.78 38.25
C VAL A 171 -15.19 -29.87 37.40
N ARG A 172 -14.49 -30.45 36.41
CA ARG A 172 -13.79 -29.67 35.38
C ARG A 172 -14.53 -29.81 34.07
N LEU A 173 -14.90 -28.68 33.47
CA LEU A 173 -15.52 -28.62 32.15
C LEU A 173 -14.48 -28.12 31.16
N PHE A 174 -14.36 -28.81 30.03
CA PHE A 174 -13.49 -28.42 28.93
C PHE A 174 -14.35 -28.06 27.74
N PHE A 175 -14.22 -26.81 27.32
CA PHE A 175 -14.85 -26.29 26.11
C PHE A 175 -13.75 -25.99 25.10
N SER A 176 -14.02 -26.34 23.84
CA SER A 176 -13.17 -25.95 22.71
C SER A 176 -13.91 -24.91 21.87
N PRO A 177 -13.25 -23.83 21.46
CA PRO A 177 -13.85 -22.94 20.48
C PRO A 177 -13.96 -23.65 19.12
N ILE A 178 -14.98 -23.30 18.34
CA ILE A 178 -15.13 -23.77 16.96
C ILE A 178 -14.02 -23.15 16.11
N ARG A 179 -13.34 -23.98 15.30
CA ARG A 179 -12.37 -23.52 14.30
C ARG A 179 -13.03 -23.52 12.94
N HIS A 180 -12.79 -22.47 12.15
CA HIS A 180 -13.06 -22.54 10.72
C HIS A 180 -12.24 -23.69 10.10
N PRO A 181 -12.80 -24.44 9.13
CA PRO A 181 -12.07 -25.42 8.34
C PRO A 181 -10.95 -24.79 7.49
#